data_AF-A0A6A6CRZ7-F1
#
_entry.id   AF-A0A6A6CRZ7-F1
#
_cell.length_a   1.000
_cell.length_b   1.000
_cell.length_c   1.000
_cell.angle_alpha   90.00
_cell.angle_beta   90.00
_cell.angle_gamma   90.00
#
_symmetry.space_group_name_H-M   'P 1'
#
loop_
_entity.id
_entity.type
_entity.pdbx_description
1 polymer ?
#
loop_
_entity_poly.entity_id
_entity_poly.type
_entity_poly.pdbx_seq_one_letter_code
_entity_poly.pdbx_strand_id
1 'polypeptide(L)'
;MQPSHIAHTDLAADVPVCHPPLPYRPRAHEPVPRWDLLRAGERVSMDIEFQLYKKDPAIWADAKIKGTKIKRQHRIGHVTVVNEQREVVLDVFAACPVEEGVEVSLPPPEFGVDWEDLKVENGAVPGEIVETWLQQIFTNRTVILHGGSGDVYHRYTGSVLLAYAV
;
A
#
# COMPACT_ATOMS: atom_id res chain seq x y z
N MET A 1 -41.51 16.32 -65.56
CA MET A 1 -40.24 15.63 -65.23
C MET A 1 -39.55 16.43 -64.14
N GLN A 2 -39.61 15.94 -62.90
CA GLN A 2 -38.91 16.55 -61.76
C GLN A 2 -37.51 15.93 -61.65
N PRO A 3 -36.44 16.72 -61.44
CA PRO A 3 -35.16 16.15 -61.06
C PRO A 3 -35.14 15.88 -59.55
N SER A 4 -34.87 14.62 -59.21
CA SER A 4 -34.73 14.09 -57.87
C SER A 4 -33.49 14.63 -57.17
N HIS A 5 -33.68 15.12 -55.95
CA HIS A 5 -32.64 15.34 -54.94
C HIS A 5 -31.86 14.04 -54.67
N ILE A 6 -30.53 14.09 -54.76
CA ILE A 6 -29.65 13.12 -54.08
C ILE A 6 -29.01 13.87 -52.91
N ALA A 7 -29.44 13.51 -51.70
CA ALA A 7 -28.84 13.98 -50.47
C ALA A 7 -27.46 13.32 -50.29
N HIS A 8 -26.43 14.14 -50.15
CA HIS A 8 -25.15 13.71 -49.58
C HIS A 8 -25.34 13.57 -48.06
N THR A 9 -25.42 12.34 -47.58
CA THR A 9 -25.24 12.03 -46.15
C THR A 9 -23.81 11.56 -45.96
N ASP A 10 -22.92 12.48 -45.63
CA ASP A 10 -21.64 12.18 -45.00
C ASP A 10 -21.90 11.97 -43.49
N LEU A 11 -22.14 10.71 -43.12
CA LEU A 11 -22.04 10.25 -41.73
C LEU A 11 -20.74 9.43 -41.63
N ALA A 12 -19.60 10.14 -41.60
CA ALA A 12 -18.38 9.55 -41.08
C ALA A 12 -18.58 9.36 -39.57
N ALA A 13 -18.90 8.13 -39.18
CA ALA A 13 -18.95 7.73 -37.79
C ALA A 13 -17.60 8.00 -37.14
N ASP A 14 -17.59 8.77 -36.05
CA ASP A 14 -16.45 8.90 -35.14
C ASP A 14 -16.05 7.51 -34.66
N VAL A 15 -15.00 6.95 -35.25
CA VAL A 15 -14.34 5.76 -34.72
C VAL A 15 -13.66 6.21 -33.42
N PRO A 16 -14.06 5.70 -32.24
CA PRO A 16 -13.35 6.03 -31.01
C PRO A 16 -11.90 5.57 -31.17
N VAL A 17 -10.98 6.53 -31.21
CA VAL A 17 -9.56 6.27 -31.18
C VAL A 17 -9.29 5.56 -29.85
N CYS A 18 -9.05 4.26 -29.92
CA CYS A 18 -8.64 3.47 -28.77
C CYS A 18 -7.23 3.92 -28.41
N HIS A 19 -7.12 4.92 -27.54
CA HIS A 19 -5.85 5.29 -26.96
C HIS A 19 -5.36 4.09 -26.13
N PRO A 20 -4.10 3.64 -26.33
CA PRO A 20 -3.54 2.66 -25.42
C PRO A 20 -3.62 3.22 -23.99
N PRO A 21 -3.88 2.38 -22.97
CA PRO A 21 -3.88 2.84 -21.59
C PRO A 21 -2.54 3.52 -21.31
N LEU A 22 -2.61 4.71 -20.70
CA LEU A 22 -1.41 5.43 -20.28
C LEU A 22 -0.58 4.52 -19.35
N PRO A 23 0.76 4.62 -19.39
CA PRO A 23 1.59 3.87 -18.45
C PRO A 23 1.20 4.23 -17.02
N TYR A 24 1.10 3.22 -16.16
CA TYR A 24 0.83 3.40 -14.74
C TYR A 24 1.86 4.38 -14.14
N ARG A 25 1.39 5.33 -13.34
CA ARG A 25 2.24 6.29 -12.65
C ARG A 25 2.36 5.89 -11.18
N PRO A 26 3.58 5.71 -10.65
CA PRO A 26 3.80 5.50 -9.22
C PRO A 26 3.07 6.56 -8.40
N ARG A 27 2.30 6.12 -7.40
CA ARG A 27 1.56 7.01 -6.49
C ARG A 27 2.34 7.40 -5.22
N ALA A 28 3.41 6.67 -4.91
CA ALA A 28 4.32 7.01 -3.81
C ALA A 28 5.17 8.22 -4.18
N HIS A 29 5.23 9.23 -3.31
CA HIS A 29 6.01 10.44 -3.56
C HIS A 29 7.44 10.36 -3.03
N GLU A 30 7.68 9.64 -1.93
CA GLU A 30 8.99 9.55 -1.26
C GLU A 30 9.32 8.08 -0.95
N PRO A 31 9.68 7.27 -1.97
CA PRO A 31 9.90 5.83 -1.84
C PRO A 31 11.20 5.47 -1.10
N VAL A 32 12.01 6.46 -0.75
CA VAL A 32 13.22 6.32 0.08
C VAL A 32 13.13 7.33 1.21
N PRO A 33 13.49 6.99 2.46
CA PRO A 33 13.34 7.92 3.56
C PRO A 33 14.21 9.17 3.41
N ARG A 34 13.61 10.33 3.66
CA ARG A 34 14.26 11.63 3.76
C ARG A 34 14.89 11.81 5.13
N TRP A 35 15.98 11.09 5.37
CA TRP A 35 16.73 11.11 6.64
C TRP A 35 17.17 12.52 7.06
N ASP A 36 17.39 13.40 6.09
CA ASP A 36 17.75 14.81 6.30
C ASP A 36 16.65 15.62 7.00
N LEU A 37 15.40 15.16 6.94
CA LEU A 37 14.25 15.80 7.59
C LEU A 37 14.04 15.35 9.05
N LEU A 38 14.82 14.37 9.52
CA LEU A 38 14.69 13.81 10.86
C LEU A 38 15.65 14.45 11.86
N ARG A 39 15.09 15.04 12.91
CA ARG A 39 15.79 15.61 14.06
C ARG A 39 15.86 14.60 15.20
N ALA A 40 16.83 14.77 16.09
CA ALA A 40 17.01 13.89 17.24
C ALA A 40 15.86 14.08 18.25
N GLY A 41 15.20 12.97 18.62
CA GLY A 41 14.17 12.95 19.66
C GLY A 41 12.84 13.63 19.30
N GLU A 42 12.68 14.12 18.06
CA GLU A 42 11.40 14.69 17.63
C GLU A 42 10.30 13.62 17.54
N ARG A 43 9.04 14.06 17.53
CA ARG A 43 7.91 13.18 17.28
C ARG A 43 7.72 12.98 15.78
N VAL A 44 7.26 11.80 15.40
CA VAL A 44 6.81 11.51 14.03
C VAL A 44 5.37 11.06 14.07
N SER A 45 4.60 11.39 13.04
CA SER A 45 3.28 10.81 12.82
C SER A 45 3.37 9.79 11.71
N MET A 46 2.71 8.64 11.87
CA MET A 46 2.63 7.60 10.85
C MET A 46 1.17 7.23 10.60
N ASP A 47 0.89 6.92 9.34
CA ASP A 47 -0.34 6.28 8.90
C ASP A 47 -0.01 5.07 8.02
N ILE A 48 -0.78 3.98 8.14
CA ILE A 48 -0.56 2.73 7.39
C ILE A 48 -1.88 2.26 6.79
N GLU A 49 -1.85 1.94 5.51
CA GLU A 49 -2.89 1.18 4.84
C GLU A 49 -2.45 -0.28 4.62
N PHE A 50 -3.36 -1.22 4.83
CA PHE A 50 -3.03 -2.64 4.91
C PHE A 50 -3.27 -3.43 3.63
N GLN A 51 -2.47 -4.47 3.43
CA GLN A 51 -2.87 -5.66 2.70
C GLN A 51 -3.42 -6.70 3.68
N LEU A 52 -4.39 -7.51 3.22
CA LEU A 52 -4.90 -8.63 3.98
C LEU A 52 -4.27 -9.93 3.49
N TYR A 53 -3.86 -10.80 4.41
CA TYR A 53 -3.36 -12.13 4.05
C TYR A 53 -3.91 -13.23 4.95
N LYS A 54 -3.92 -14.45 4.44
CA LYS A 54 -4.38 -15.66 5.15
C LYS A 54 -3.43 -16.80 4.83
N LYS A 55 -2.87 -17.41 5.89
CA LYS A 55 -1.98 -18.57 5.77
C LYS A 55 -2.79 -19.87 5.76
N ASP A 56 -2.40 -20.80 4.89
CA ASP A 56 -2.91 -22.16 4.86
C ASP A 56 -2.45 -22.91 6.12
N PRO A 57 -3.38 -23.34 6.98
CA PRO A 57 -3.04 -24.05 8.20
C PRO A 57 -2.39 -25.42 7.94
N ALA A 58 -2.56 -26.02 6.76
CA ALA A 58 -1.90 -27.28 6.41
C ALA A 58 -0.39 -27.12 6.21
N ILE A 59 0.07 -25.92 5.84
CA ILE A 59 1.48 -25.59 5.60
C ILE A 59 2.10 -24.98 6.87
N TRP A 60 1.34 -24.19 7.63
CA TRP A 60 1.81 -23.42 8.78
C TRP A 60 1.27 -23.99 10.11
N ALA A 61 1.49 -25.28 10.34
CA ALA A 61 0.88 -26.15 11.36
C ALA A 61 1.03 -25.76 12.86
N ASP A 62 1.55 -24.58 13.17
CA ASP A 62 1.70 -24.08 14.55
C ASP A 62 0.37 -23.64 15.17
N ALA A 63 -0.66 -23.44 14.35
CA ALA A 63 -1.99 -23.15 14.84
C ALA A 63 -2.69 -24.46 15.23
N LYS A 64 -2.76 -24.75 16.54
CA LYS A 64 -3.81 -25.60 17.12
C LYS A 64 -5.18 -25.00 16.79
N ILE A 65 -5.71 -25.20 15.59
CA ILE A 65 -7.03 -24.70 15.19
C ILE A 65 -8.09 -25.67 15.71
N LYS A 66 -8.51 -25.48 16.97
CA LYS A 66 -9.83 -25.95 17.40
C LYS A 66 -10.87 -25.02 16.79
N GLY A 67 -11.51 -25.45 15.70
CA GLY A 67 -12.83 -24.99 15.26
C GLY A 67 -13.05 -23.48 15.02
N THR A 68 -11.98 -22.68 14.87
CA THR A 68 -12.11 -21.23 14.72
C THR A 68 -11.70 -20.82 13.31
N LYS A 69 -12.57 -20.09 12.60
CA LYS A 69 -12.31 -19.56 11.25
C LYS A 69 -10.92 -18.91 11.21
N ILE A 70 -10.11 -19.27 10.21
CA ILE A 70 -8.81 -18.62 9.97
C ILE A 70 -9.10 -17.14 9.67
N LYS A 71 -8.67 -16.24 10.57
CA LYS A 71 -8.83 -14.80 10.39
C LYS A 71 -7.76 -14.30 9.42
N ARG A 72 -8.14 -13.38 8.53
CA ARG A 72 -7.19 -12.60 7.74
C ARG A 72 -6.35 -11.73 8.68
N GLN A 73 -5.07 -11.63 8.39
CA GLN A 73 -4.09 -10.81 9.11
C GLN A 73 -3.69 -9.62 8.23
N HIS A 74 -3.19 -8.55 8.86
CA HIS A 74 -2.78 -7.33 8.17
C HIS A 74 -1.26 -7.32 8.00
N ARG A 75 -0.80 -6.85 6.83
CA ARG A 75 0.60 -6.49 6.56
C ARG A 75 0.63 -5.15 5.83
N ILE A 76 1.78 -4.48 5.81
CA ILE A 76 1.92 -3.13 5.22
C ILE A 76 1.56 -3.17 3.73
N GLY A 77 0.64 -2.31 3.30
CA GLY A 77 0.34 -2.03 1.89
C GLY A 77 0.94 -0.70 1.46
N HIS A 78 0.63 0.36 2.21
CA HIS A 78 1.16 1.71 2.02
C HIS A 78 1.48 2.30 3.39
N VAL A 79 2.53 3.08 3.48
CA VAL A 79 2.90 3.78 4.71
C VAL A 79 3.34 5.19 4.40
N THR A 80 2.84 6.13 5.20
CA THR A 80 3.28 7.52 5.20
C THR A 80 3.79 7.90 6.58
N VAL A 81 4.95 8.54 6.64
CA VAL A 81 5.54 9.11 7.85
C VAL A 81 5.82 10.58 7.63
N VAL A 82 5.40 11.42 8.58
CA VAL A 82 5.67 12.86 8.59
C VAL A 82 6.36 13.29 9.89
N ASN A 83 7.23 14.29 9.80
CA ASN A 83 7.88 14.90 10.97
C ASN A 83 6.96 15.93 11.66
N GLU A 84 7.44 16.57 12.74
CA GLU A 84 6.67 17.61 13.46
C GLU A 84 6.35 18.84 12.60
N GLN A 85 7.16 19.10 11.57
CA GLN A 85 6.95 20.19 10.61
C GLN A 85 5.96 19.81 9.50
N ARG A 86 5.38 18.60 9.55
CA ARG A 86 4.47 18.03 8.54
C ARG A 86 5.14 17.81 7.18
N GLU A 87 6.46 17.66 7.17
CA GLU A 87 7.21 17.27 5.98
C GLU A 87 7.17 15.74 5.86
N VAL A 88 7.00 15.25 4.63
CA VAL A 88 6.98 13.80 4.34
C VAL A 88 8.38 13.25 4.47
N VAL A 89 8.57 12.35 5.44
CA VAL A 89 9.82 11.62 5.67
C VAL A 89 9.86 10.35 4.84
N LEU A 90 8.72 9.67 4.71
CA LEU A 90 8.57 8.42 3.95
C LEU A 90 7.14 8.36 3.41
N ASP A 91 6.97 7.99 2.14
CA ASP A 91 5.66 7.76 1.52
C ASP A 91 5.85 6.66 0.46
N VAL A 92 5.52 5.42 0.83
CA VAL A 92 5.95 4.23 0.07
C VAL A 92 4.93 3.10 0.10
N PHE A 93 4.76 2.42 -1.03
CA PHE A 93 4.04 1.15 -1.12
C PHE A 93 4.97 -0.03 -0.85
N ALA A 94 4.47 -1.03 -0.11
CA ALA A 94 5.25 -2.20 0.28
C ALA A 94 4.94 -3.41 -0.61
N ALA A 95 5.91 -3.81 -1.43
CA ALA A 95 5.87 -5.06 -2.16
C ALA A 95 6.08 -6.24 -1.21
N CYS A 96 5.12 -7.16 -1.19
CA CYS A 96 5.27 -8.41 -0.47
C CYS A 96 5.42 -9.56 -1.48
N PRO A 97 6.42 -10.44 -1.31
CA PRO A 97 6.62 -11.58 -2.19
C PRO A 97 5.43 -12.54 -2.09
N VAL A 98 5.26 -13.33 -3.14
CA VAL A 98 4.33 -14.45 -3.13
C VAL A 98 4.91 -15.53 -2.21
N GLU A 99 4.19 -15.85 -1.15
CA GLU A 99 4.55 -16.89 -0.19
C GLU A 99 3.71 -18.14 -0.43
N GLU A 100 4.32 -19.33 -0.36
CA GLU A 100 3.60 -20.59 -0.50
C GLU A 100 2.57 -20.75 0.63
N GLY A 101 1.34 -21.12 0.25
CA GLY A 101 0.24 -21.24 1.20
C GLY A 101 -0.28 -19.91 1.74
N VAL A 102 0.02 -18.76 1.11
CA VAL A 102 -0.50 -17.46 1.54
C VAL A 102 -1.46 -16.90 0.49
N GLU A 103 -2.73 -16.77 0.88
CA GLU A 103 -3.73 -16.03 0.11
C GLU A 103 -3.64 -14.55 0.48
N VAL A 104 -3.54 -13.67 -0.51
CA VAL A 104 -3.46 -12.21 -0.33
C VAL A 104 -4.68 -11.56 -0.99
N SER A 105 -5.23 -10.54 -0.35
CA SER A 105 -6.30 -9.71 -0.90
C SER A 105 -6.12 -8.25 -0.49
N LEU A 106 -6.59 -7.35 -1.35
CA LEU A 106 -6.63 -5.93 -1.05
C LEU A 106 -7.69 -5.59 0.01
N PRO A 107 -7.51 -4.48 0.74
CA PRO A 107 -8.57 -3.88 1.53
C PRO A 107 -9.66 -3.33 0.59
N PRO A 108 -10.79 -2.87 1.13
CA PRO A 108 -11.77 -2.09 0.36
C PRO A 108 -11.11 -0.90 -0.40
N PRO A 109 -11.59 -0.53 -1.61
CA PRO A 109 -10.95 0.49 -2.44
C PRO A 109 -10.78 1.87 -1.79
N GLU A 110 -11.63 2.21 -0.81
CA GLU A 110 -11.54 3.46 -0.05
C GLU A 110 -10.24 3.62 0.75
N PHE A 111 -9.51 2.53 1.00
CA PHE A 111 -8.20 2.54 1.66
C PHE A 111 -7.03 2.77 0.69
N GLY A 112 -7.31 3.00 -0.59
CA GLY A 112 -6.33 3.57 -1.53
C GLY A 112 -5.10 2.70 -1.82
N VAL A 113 -5.19 1.38 -1.69
CA VAL A 113 -4.14 0.41 -2.08
C VAL A 113 -4.67 -0.49 -3.20
N ASP A 114 -4.05 -0.41 -4.38
CA ASP A 114 -4.32 -1.24 -5.55
C ASP A 114 -3.17 -2.21 -5.81
N TRP A 115 -3.45 -3.29 -6.55
CA TRP A 115 -2.45 -4.29 -6.89
C TRP A 115 -1.28 -3.72 -7.68
N GLU A 116 -1.52 -2.71 -8.51
CA GLU A 116 -0.48 -2.06 -9.30
C GLU A 116 0.51 -1.32 -8.40
N ASP A 117 0.06 -0.69 -7.30
CA ASP A 117 0.98 0.06 -6.43
C ASP A 117 1.91 -0.86 -5.63
N LEU A 118 1.53 -2.14 -5.48
CA LEU A 118 2.31 -3.12 -4.73
C LEU A 118 3.40 -3.79 -5.58
N LYS A 119 3.50 -3.45 -6.86
CA LYS A 119 4.52 -4.02 -7.76
C LYS A 119 5.83 -3.24 -7.67
N VAL A 120 6.94 -3.96 -7.59
CA VAL A 120 8.28 -3.35 -7.55
C VAL A 120 8.57 -2.53 -8.81
N GLU A 121 8.09 -2.98 -9.98
CA GLU A 121 8.22 -2.23 -11.25
C GLU A 121 7.51 -0.87 -11.25
N ASN A 122 6.55 -0.69 -10.33
CA ASN A 122 5.78 0.52 -10.12
C ASN A 122 6.29 1.36 -8.93
N GLY A 123 7.48 1.05 -8.41
CA GLY A 123 8.13 1.81 -7.34
C GLY A 123 7.85 1.29 -5.92
N ALA A 124 7.14 0.17 -5.78
CA ALA A 124 6.98 -0.48 -4.49
C ALA A 124 8.32 -1.00 -3.97
N VAL A 125 8.52 -0.91 -2.66
CA VAL A 125 9.75 -1.37 -1.99
C VAL A 125 9.48 -2.68 -1.26
N PRO A 126 10.40 -3.65 -1.25
CA PRO A 126 10.25 -4.87 -0.46
C PRO A 126 9.87 -4.58 1.00
N GLY A 127 8.83 -5.25 1.51
CA GLY A 127 8.27 -4.99 2.84
C GLY A 127 9.30 -5.05 3.97
N GLU A 128 10.28 -5.96 3.89
CA GLU A 128 11.38 -6.07 4.88
C GLU A 128 12.25 -4.82 4.96
N ILE A 129 12.50 -4.18 3.81
CA ILE A 129 13.27 -2.95 3.72
C ILE A 129 12.46 -1.81 4.35
N VAL A 130 11.15 -1.73 4.03
CA VAL A 130 10.24 -0.76 4.61
C VAL A 130 10.21 -0.90 6.15
N GLU A 131 10.05 -2.12 6.67
CA GLU A 131 10.10 -2.37 8.12
C GLU A 131 11.41 -1.91 8.76
N THR A 132 12.55 -2.19 8.10
CA THR A 132 13.87 -1.76 8.58
C THR A 132 13.97 -0.24 8.66
N TRP A 133 13.48 0.47 7.64
CA TRP A 133 13.43 1.92 7.66
C TRP A 133 12.52 2.45 8.76
N LEU A 134 11.33 1.89 8.94
CA LEU A 134 10.42 2.29 10.02
C LEU A 134 11.05 2.10 11.40
N GLN A 135 11.74 0.97 11.64
CA GLN A 135 12.48 0.75 12.89
C GLN A 135 13.54 1.85 13.13
N GLN A 136 14.29 2.21 12.10
CA GLN A 136 15.31 3.27 12.18
C GLN A 136 14.68 4.65 12.43
N ILE A 137 13.57 4.97 11.76
CA ILE A 137 12.84 6.22 11.95
C ILE A 137 12.32 6.31 13.41
N PHE A 138 11.76 5.23 13.94
CA PHE A 138 11.13 5.24 15.28
C PHE A 138 12.13 5.15 16.43
N THR A 139 13.36 4.74 16.15
CA THR A 139 14.39 4.61 17.17
C THR A 139 14.57 5.94 17.92
N ASN A 140 14.34 5.90 19.24
CA ASN A 140 14.40 7.05 20.16
C ASN A 140 13.42 8.19 19.82
N ARG A 141 12.27 7.88 19.21
CA ARG A 141 11.21 8.85 18.89
C ARG A 141 9.85 8.40 19.40
N THR A 142 9.01 9.36 19.76
CA THR A 142 7.59 9.08 19.98
C THR A 142 6.88 9.08 18.63
N VAL A 143 6.10 8.02 18.38
CA VAL A 143 5.33 7.84 17.15
C VAL A 143 3.86 8.11 17.44
N ILE A 144 3.25 9.03 16.70
CA ILE A 144 1.83 9.35 16.75
C ILE A 144 1.12 8.55 15.66
N LEU A 145 0.06 7.84 16.01
CA LEU A 145 -0.71 6.98 15.10
C LEU A 145 -2.17 7.43 15.06
N HIS A 146 -2.84 7.21 13.93
CA HIS A 146 -4.27 7.47 13.77
C HIS A 146 -5.07 6.15 13.72
N GLY A 147 -5.39 5.55 14.87
CA GLY A 147 -6.23 4.33 14.84
C GLY A 147 -6.29 3.45 16.08
N GLY A 148 -5.72 3.87 17.22
CA GLY A 148 -5.67 3.03 18.42
C GLY A 148 -4.76 1.80 18.23
N SER A 149 -5.13 0.65 18.82
CA SER A 149 -4.30 -0.58 18.82
C SER A 149 -4.15 -1.29 17.47
N GLY A 150 -4.86 -0.82 16.42
CA GLY A 150 -4.79 -1.40 15.08
C GLY A 150 -3.37 -1.29 14.54
N ASP A 151 -2.86 -0.05 14.44
CA ASP A 151 -1.61 0.30 13.75
C ASP A 151 -0.34 -0.06 14.53
N VAL A 152 -0.50 -0.38 15.83
CA VAL A 152 0.59 -0.76 16.73
C VAL A 152 1.04 -2.22 16.48
N TYR A 153 0.32 -3.01 15.68
CA TYR A 153 0.49 -4.46 15.61
C TYR A 153 0.60 -5.02 14.18
N HIS A 154 1.66 -4.68 13.45
CA HIS A 154 1.91 -5.25 12.12
C HIS A 154 3.27 -5.92 12.00
N ARG A 155 3.25 -7.11 11.40
CA ARG A 155 4.39 -8.03 11.22
C ARG A 155 4.49 -8.44 9.76
N TYR A 156 5.66 -8.28 9.18
CA TYR A 156 6.11 -9.01 8.01
C TYR A 156 7.04 -10.17 8.43
N THR A 157 8.00 -9.97 9.36
CA THR A 157 8.98 -11.02 9.77
C THR A 157 8.94 -11.52 11.23
N GLY A 158 8.06 -11.00 12.09
CA GLY A 158 7.97 -11.45 13.50
C GLY A 158 8.60 -10.50 14.54
N SER A 159 9.15 -9.36 14.12
CA SER A 159 9.56 -8.27 15.01
C SER A 159 8.39 -7.33 15.30
N VAL A 160 8.20 -6.93 16.56
CA VAL A 160 7.12 -5.99 16.96
C VAL A 160 7.63 -4.56 16.80
N LEU A 161 6.98 -3.77 15.96
CA LEU A 161 7.11 -2.32 15.98
C LEU A 161 6.31 -1.78 17.17
N LEU A 162 6.97 -1.45 18.28
CA LEU A 162 6.34 -0.79 19.42
C LEU A 162 6.20 0.71 19.13
N ALA A 163 5.04 1.10 18.61
CA ALA A 163 4.61 2.49 18.60
C ALA A 163 3.67 2.73 19.80
N TYR A 164 3.88 3.81 20.54
CA TYR A 164 3.00 4.20 21.64
C TYR A 164 1.86 5.06 21.10
N ALA A 165 0.63 4.57 21.17
CA ALA A 165 -0.54 5.44 20.99
C ALA A 165 -0.56 6.44 22.17
N VAL A 166 -0.60 7.74 21.86
CA VAL A 166 -0.69 8.83 22.85
C VAL A 166 -2.14 9.21 23.07
#